data_AF-A0A9E5H594-F1
#
_entry.id   AF-A0A9E5H594-F1
#
_cell.length_a   1.000
_cell.length_b   1.000
_cell.length_c   1.000
_cell.angle_alpha   90.00
_cell.angle_beta   90.00
_cell.angle_gamma   90.00
#
_symmetry.space_group_name_H-M   'P 1'
#
loop_
_entity.id
_entity.type
_entity.pdbx_description
1 polymer ?
#
loop_
_entity_poly.entity_id
_entity_poly.type
_entity_poly.pdbx_seq_one_letter_code
_entity_poly.pdbx_strand_id
1 'polypeptide(L)'
;MNYLKKISIIFIVLFSSCSSDLSYNEKVRNYNYFVSISDSLIKQKNYRESIKYSEAAIEIFDSISIGFYLKGIAAYNLNKLDDAEDFFSEVIDLDGEYSIAYKDRAKVFLKNNDSDFLDDIDFYLKNHPNDNEALLLKREYFEKNKEYDNSILEYNKAIERNNHDIDLYKKRAELLFRVKDFKESLKDYEHISKIEPENISILKKIEKIKKIIQERHNRLIFALVLIVIYALYFLLSQFVLKPIVLKKAENQIGGKFIVSKDPLILILPIIFLIIFLVLNNKGLIPNF
;
A
#
# COMPACT_ATOMS: atom_id res chain seq x y z
N MET A 1 51.30 22.70 48.59
CA MET A 1 51.09 22.78 47.12
C MET A 1 49.64 22.42 46.72
N ASN A 2 48.61 22.92 47.44
CA ASN A 2 47.20 22.62 47.12
C ASN A 2 46.20 23.78 47.40
N TYR A 3 46.68 24.98 47.73
CA TYR A 3 45.82 26.17 47.90
C TYR A 3 45.90 27.15 46.73
N LEU A 4 47.00 27.17 45.96
CA LEU A 4 47.16 28.02 44.78
C LEU A 4 46.38 27.54 43.53
N LYS A 5 46.02 26.25 43.45
CA LYS A 5 45.17 25.71 42.37
C LYS A 5 43.67 25.99 42.54
N LYS A 6 43.19 26.25 43.76
CA LYS A 6 41.77 26.60 44.00
C LYS A 6 41.46 28.08 43.74
N ILE A 7 42.45 28.96 43.89
CA ILE A 7 42.28 30.40 43.60
C ILE A 7 42.25 30.65 42.08
N SER A 8 42.93 29.83 41.27
CA SER A 8 42.88 29.95 39.80
C SER A 8 41.52 29.57 39.18
N ILE A 9 40.72 28.75 39.87
CA ILE A 9 39.40 28.31 39.36
C ILE A 9 38.31 29.31 39.78
N ILE A 10 38.45 29.96 40.93
CA ILE A 10 37.50 30.97 41.41
C ILE A 10 37.71 32.33 40.72
N PHE A 11 38.90 32.62 40.22
CA PHE A 11 39.16 33.85 39.45
C PHE A 11 38.64 33.81 37.99
N ILE A 12 38.30 32.62 37.47
CA ILE A 12 37.65 32.46 36.14
C ILE A 12 36.12 32.60 36.25
N VAL A 13 35.55 32.42 37.44
CA VAL A 13 34.09 32.52 37.69
C VAL A 13 33.64 33.94 38.06
N LEU A 14 34.58 34.87 38.31
CA LEU A 14 34.27 36.26 38.71
C LEU A 14 34.62 37.33 37.65
N PHE A 15 35.01 36.92 36.44
CA PHE A 15 35.16 37.81 35.28
C PHE A 15 34.21 37.52 34.12
N SER A 16 33.19 36.67 34.29
CA SER A 16 32.15 36.43 33.29
C SER A 16 30.86 37.23 33.52
N SER A 17 30.86 38.21 34.44
CA SER A 17 29.76 39.17 34.59
C SER A 17 29.92 40.41 33.69
N CYS A 18 30.84 40.41 32.72
CA CYS A 18 30.88 41.41 31.66
C CYS A 18 31.60 40.91 30.40
N SER A 19 30.91 41.00 29.25
CA SER A 19 31.20 40.46 27.90
C SER A 19 30.67 39.02 27.70
N SER A 20 29.76 38.73 26.78
CA SER A 20 29.35 39.45 25.57
C SER A 20 28.05 38.84 25.07
N ASP A 21 27.04 39.65 24.75
CA ASP A 21 26.13 39.24 23.67
C ASP A 21 27.03 38.86 22.48
N LEU A 22 27.04 37.59 22.11
CA LEU A 22 27.74 37.12 20.91
C LEU A 22 27.36 38.07 19.77
N SER A 23 28.36 38.56 19.04
CA SER A 23 28.08 39.33 17.84
C SER A 23 27.15 38.52 16.95
N TYR A 24 26.24 39.16 16.23
CA TYR A 24 25.33 38.47 15.31
C TYR A 24 26.10 37.52 14.37
N ASN A 25 27.26 37.94 13.89
CA ASN A 25 28.13 37.12 13.04
C ASN A 25 28.69 35.87 13.76
N GLU A 26 28.95 35.96 15.06
CA GLU A 26 29.37 34.83 15.88
C GLU A 26 28.21 33.88 16.16
N LYS A 27 27.00 34.41 16.41
CA LYS A 27 25.77 33.60 16.53
C LYS A 27 25.53 32.80 15.24
N VAL A 28 25.56 33.45 14.08
CA VAL A 28 25.42 32.79 12.78
C VAL A 28 26.49 31.73 12.54
N ARG A 29 27.76 32.01 12.89
CA ARG A 29 28.84 31.02 12.75
C ARG A 29 28.61 29.79 13.64
N ASN A 30 28.27 30.01 14.92
CA ASN A 30 28.05 28.92 15.88
C ASN A 30 26.82 28.10 15.51
N TYR A 31 25.75 28.76 15.09
CA TYR A 31 24.55 28.11 14.58
C TYR A 31 24.87 27.20 13.39
N ASN A 32 25.53 27.73 12.35
CA ASN A 32 25.90 26.95 11.16
C ASN A 32 26.81 25.77 11.52
N TYR A 33 27.73 25.96 12.49
CA TYR A 33 28.56 24.88 13.01
C TYR A 33 27.72 23.78 13.64
N PHE A 34 26.80 24.11 14.56
CA PHE A 34 25.96 23.13 15.23
C PHE A 34 25.00 22.40 14.27
N VAL A 35 24.38 23.11 13.33
CA VAL A 35 23.55 22.52 12.27
C VAL A 35 24.36 21.53 11.43
N SER A 36 25.57 21.92 11.00
CA SER A 36 26.44 21.05 10.19
C SER A 36 26.87 19.79 10.93
N ILE A 37 27.19 19.89 12.23
CA ILE A 37 27.54 18.73 13.04
C ILE A 37 26.33 17.83 13.24
N SER A 38 25.17 18.39 13.54
CA SER A 38 23.94 17.62 13.71
C SER A 38 23.57 16.84 12.44
N ASP A 39 23.56 17.48 11.27
CA ASP A 39 23.29 16.82 9.98
C ASP A 39 24.31 15.71 9.68
N SER A 40 25.59 15.94 9.96
CA SER A 40 26.64 14.91 9.84
C SER A 40 26.37 13.71 10.75
N LEU A 41 25.91 13.94 11.98
CA LEU A 41 25.55 12.90 12.94
C LEU A 41 24.30 12.12 12.51
N ILE A 42 23.28 12.78 11.93
CA ILE A 42 22.12 12.12 11.30
C ILE A 42 22.59 11.13 10.24
N LYS A 43 23.47 11.57 9.32
CA LYS A 43 24.02 10.74 8.24
C LYS A 43 24.81 9.53 8.76
N GLN A 44 25.48 9.70 9.90
CA GLN A 44 26.18 8.63 10.63
C GLN A 44 25.26 7.75 11.50
N LYS A 45 23.94 8.03 11.51
CA LYS A 45 22.93 7.38 12.36
C LYS A 45 23.16 7.57 13.85
N ASN A 46 23.94 8.57 14.25
CA ASN A 46 24.16 8.93 15.65
C ASN A 46 23.12 9.96 16.11
N TYR A 47 21.86 9.51 16.17
CA TYR A 47 20.71 10.38 16.40
C TYR A 47 20.68 11.02 17.79
N ARG A 48 21.13 10.30 18.83
CA ARG A 48 21.15 10.85 20.21
C ARG A 48 22.10 12.03 20.34
N GLU A 49 23.25 11.96 19.69
CA GLU A 49 24.21 13.06 19.71
C GLU A 49 23.76 14.22 18.80
N SER A 50 23.18 13.91 17.64
CA SER A 50 22.57 14.91 16.75
C SER A 50 21.53 15.78 17.48
N ILE A 51 20.71 15.20 18.36
CA ILE A 51 19.73 15.95 19.15
C ILE A 51 20.40 17.07 19.96
N LYS A 52 21.52 16.80 20.64
CA LYS A 52 22.22 17.80 21.46
C LYS A 52 22.72 18.99 20.64
N TYR A 53 23.27 18.72 19.45
CA TYR A 53 23.74 19.77 18.55
C TYR A 53 22.57 20.54 17.91
N SER A 54 21.45 19.87 17.65
CA SER A 54 20.23 20.53 17.19
C SER A 54 19.65 21.46 18.25
N GLU A 55 19.65 21.03 19.53
CA GLU A 55 19.27 21.86 20.67
C GLU A 55 20.16 23.09 20.80
N ALA A 56 21.48 22.93 20.70
CA ALA A 56 22.41 24.05 20.71
C ALA A 56 22.20 25.03 19.53
N ALA A 57 21.73 24.54 18.37
CA ALA A 57 21.37 25.41 17.25
C ALA A 57 20.06 26.20 17.53
N ILE A 58 19.04 25.53 18.09
CA ILE A 58 17.76 26.14 18.47
C ILE A 58 17.96 27.21 19.57
N GLU A 59 18.84 26.96 20.55
CA GLU A 59 19.18 27.95 21.58
C GLU A 59 19.75 29.26 21.02
N ILE A 60 20.38 29.22 19.83
CA ILE A 60 20.91 30.41 19.16
C ILE A 60 19.83 31.11 18.33
N PHE A 61 19.10 30.35 17.51
CA PHE A 61 18.01 30.84 16.67
C PHE A 61 16.85 29.84 16.68
N ASP A 62 15.84 30.14 17.50
CA ASP A 62 14.58 29.40 17.58
C ASP A 62 13.61 29.78 16.45
N SER A 63 13.80 30.93 15.82
CA SER A 63 13.01 31.37 14.67
C SER A 63 13.43 30.74 13.34
N ILE A 64 14.36 29.77 13.34
CA ILE A 64 14.83 29.09 12.13
C ILE A 64 14.58 27.58 12.26
N SER A 65 13.82 27.05 11.31
CA SER A 65 13.28 25.68 11.35
C SER A 65 14.30 24.54 11.31
N ILE A 66 15.49 24.73 10.70
CA ILE A 66 16.43 23.62 10.45
C ILE A 66 16.85 22.87 11.72
N GLY A 67 16.96 23.55 12.86
CA GLY A 67 17.31 22.94 14.14
C GLY A 67 16.23 21.98 14.60
N PHE A 68 14.96 22.42 14.56
CA PHE A 68 13.80 21.58 14.83
C PHE A 68 13.70 20.43 13.83
N TYR A 69 13.93 20.69 12.54
CA TYR A 69 13.86 19.66 11.50
C TYR A 69 14.87 18.53 11.73
N LEU A 70 16.13 18.86 12.06
CA LEU A 70 17.15 17.86 12.40
C LEU A 70 16.79 17.08 13.67
N LYS A 71 16.23 17.75 14.67
CA LYS A 71 15.75 17.11 15.91
C LYS A 71 14.59 16.15 15.63
N GLY A 72 13.65 16.53 14.76
CA GLY A 72 12.54 15.70 14.28
C GLY A 72 13.02 14.45 13.55
N ILE A 73 13.98 14.59 12.62
CA ILE A 73 14.59 13.42 11.94
C ILE A 73 15.26 12.48 12.96
N ALA A 74 16.03 13.03 13.90
CA ALA A 74 16.69 12.23 14.93
C ALA A 74 15.67 11.49 15.82
N ALA A 75 14.63 12.18 16.26
CA ALA A 75 13.55 11.62 17.09
C ALA A 75 12.80 10.49 16.35
N TYR A 76 12.42 10.71 15.09
CA TYR A 76 11.75 9.70 14.26
C TYR A 76 12.58 8.42 14.14
N ASN A 77 13.88 8.56 13.88
CA ASN A 77 14.79 7.42 13.76
C ASN A 77 15.08 6.73 15.10
N LEU A 78 14.95 7.44 16.22
CA LEU A 78 14.99 6.85 17.57
C LEU A 78 13.67 6.23 18.01
N ASN A 79 12.65 6.22 17.13
CA ASN A 79 11.30 5.75 17.43
C ASN A 79 10.61 6.53 18.56
N LYS A 80 10.98 7.80 18.75
CA LYS A 80 10.32 8.77 19.63
C LYS A 80 9.35 9.56 18.77
N LEU A 81 8.18 8.96 18.53
CA LEU A 81 7.26 9.43 17.50
C LEU A 81 6.54 10.70 17.91
N ASP A 82 6.09 10.80 19.16
CA ASP A 82 5.49 12.03 19.72
C ASP A 82 6.48 13.21 19.66
N ASP A 83 7.72 13.01 20.13
CA ASP A 83 8.78 14.03 20.02
C ASP A 83 9.01 14.46 18.55
N ALA A 84 8.98 13.52 17.60
CA ALA A 84 9.21 13.81 16.19
C ALA A 84 8.06 14.62 15.57
N GLU A 85 6.83 14.29 15.92
CA GLU A 85 5.63 15.01 15.52
C GLU A 85 5.68 16.47 16.01
N ASP A 86 6.00 16.67 17.29
CA ASP A 86 6.12 18.02 17.88
C ASP A 86 7.18 18.84 17.12
N PHE A 87 8.38 18.28 16.90
CA PHE A 87 9.44 19.01 16.21
C PHE A 87 9.12 19.29 14.73
N PHE A 88 8.43 18.38 14.03
CA PHE A 88 8.01 18.68 12.66
C PHE A 88 6.86 19.69 12.61
N SER A 89 6.02 19.75 13.63
CA SER A 89 4.97 20.77 13.77
C SER A 89 5.59 22.16 13.93
N GLU A 90 6.63 22.31 14.76
CA GLU A 90 7.39 23.57 14.87
C GLU A 90 8.02 24.00 13.53
N VAL A 91 8.52 23.04 12.73
CA VAL A 91 9.04 23.35 11.38
C VAL A 91 7.94 23.84 10.45
N ILE A 92 6.75 23.27 10.53
CA ILE A 92 5.59 23.70 9.73
C ILE A 92 5.14 25.09 10.15
N ASP A 93 5.12 25.40 11.45
CA ASP A 93 4.74 26.71 11.96
C ASP A 93 5.73 27.81 11.53
N LEU A 94 7.02 27.49 11.45
CA LEU A 94 8.07 28.41 11.01
C LEU A 94 8.14 28.58 9.47
N ASP A 95 8.01 27.49 8.71
CA ASP A 95 8.18 27.49 7.25
C ASP A 95 6.87 27.70 6.47
N GLY A 96 5.72 27.48 7.11
CA GLY A 96 4.39 27.66 6.54
C GLY A 96 3.97 26.63 5.48
N GLU A 97 3.09 27.05 4.57
CA GLU A 97 2.39 26.18 3.60
C GLU A 97 3.30 25.34 2.68
N TYR A 98 4.55 25.77 2.45
CA TYR A 98 5.49 25.05 1.58
C TYR A 98 6.50 24.21 2.35
N SER A 99 6.28 24.00 3.65
CA SER A 99 7.20 23.24 4.49
C SER A 99 7.37 21.80 3.99
N ILE A 100 8.61 21.36 3.91
CA ILE A 100 8.92 19.95 3.60
C ILE A 100 8.52 19.01 4.74
N ALA A 101 8.34 19.54 5.95
CA ALA A 101 8.05 18.77 7.15
C ALA A 101 6.66 18.14 7.16
N TYR A 102 5.72 18.59 6.31
CA TYR A 102 4.45 17.87 6.10
C TYR A 102 4.69 16.41 5.65
N LYS A 103 5.63 16.17 4.73
CA LYS A 103 5.96 14.80 4.30
C LYS A 103 6.58 13.99 5.43
N ASP A 104 7.47 14.60 6.23
CA ASP A 104 8.18 13.87 7.28
C ASP A 104 7.30 13.64 8.53
N ARG A 105 6.39 14.55 8.86
CA ARG A 105 5.36 14.33 9.88
C ARG A 105 4.33 13.28 9.42
N ALA A 106 3.95 13.25 8.15
CA ALA A 106 3.19 12.13 7.60
C ALA A 106 3.90 10.78 7.80
N LYS A 107 5.23 10.69 7.68
CA LYS A 107 5.96 9.43 7.99
C LYS A 107 5.78 9.01 9.46
N VAL A 108 5.72 9.98 10.39
CA VAL A 108 5.42 9.72 11.81
C VAL A 108 4.02 9.11 11.93
N PHE A 109 3.00 9.77 11.36
CA PHE A 109 1.62 9.29 11.37
C PHE A 109 1.45 7.90 10.73
N LEU A 110 2.11 7.64 9.60
CA LEU A 110 2.10 6.32 8.97
C LEU A 110 2.60 5.23 9.91
N LYS A 111 3.68 5.51 10.66
CA LYS A 111 4.28 4.57 11.60
C LYS A 111 3.38 4.34 12.82
N ASN A 112 2.76 5.39 13.34
CA ASN A 112 1.76 5.35 14.41
C ASN A 112 0.40 4.76 13.98
N ASN A 113 0.17 4.57 12.67
CA ASN A 113 -1.13 4.19 12.12
C ASN A 113 -2.22 5.25 12.41
N ASP A 114 -1.82 6.51 12.35
CA ASP A 114 -2.68 7.67 12.55
C ASP A 114 -3.37 8.07 11.25
N SER A 115 -4.63 8.53 11.34
CA SER A 115 -5.41 9.03 10.20
C SER A 115 -4.94 10.38 9.68
N ASP A 116 -4.30 11.19 10.53
CA ASP A 116 -3.80 12.53 10.16
C ASP A 116 -2.70 12.47 9.09
N PHE A 117 -2.18 11.26 8.81
CA PHE A 117 -1.36 10.95 7.65
C PHE A 117 -1.92 11.54 6.34
N LEU A 118 -3.22 11.35 6.07
CA LEU A 118 -3.80 11.76 4.78
C LEU A 118 -3.83 13.27 4.64
N ASP A 119 -4.10 14.00 5.72
CA ASP A 119 -4.14 15.46 5.71
C ASP A 119 -2.77 16.03 5.34
N ASP A 120 -1.71 15.57 6.03
CA ASP A 120 -0.34 16.03 5.78
C ASP A 120 0.20 15.61 4.40
N ILE A 121 0.01 14.34 4.01
CA ILE A 121 0.56 13.85 2.74
C ILE A 121 -0.15 14.46 1.54
N ASP A 122 -1.47 14.70 1.63
CA ASP A 122 -2.23 15.30 0.54
C ASP A 122 -1.97 16.79 0.43
N PHE A 123 -1.79 17.47 1.56
CA PHE A 123 -1.33 18.85 1.57
C PHE A 123 0.06 18.98 0.94
N TYR A 124 1.01 18.11 1.30
CA TYR A 124 2.33 18.07 0.70
C TYR A 124 2.27 17.80 -0.81
N LEU A 125 1.52 16.77 -1.23
CA LEU A 125 1.38 16.38 -2.64
C LEU A 125 0.67 17.44 -3.49
N LYS A 126 -0.16 18.31 -2.90
CA LYS A 126 -0.76 19.45 -3.62
C LYS A 126 0.32 20.38 -4.18
N ASN A 127 1.38 20.63 -3.41
CA ASN A 127 2.52 21.47 -3.79
C ASN A 127 3.64 20.67 -4.48
N HIS A 128 3.72 19.36 -4.22
CA HIS A 128 4.73 18.45 -4.77
C HIS A 128 4.09 17.24 -5.47
N PRO A 129 3.27 17.44 -6.52
CA PRO A 129 2.44 16.37 -7.11
C PRO A 129 3.24 15.25 -7.78
N ASN A 130 4.54 15.44 -7.95
CA ASN A 130 5.45 14.51 -8.60
C ASN A 130 6.50 13.93 -7.66
N ASP A 131 6.38 14.12 -6.34
CA ASP A 131 7.27 13.46 -5.37
C ASP A 131 6.91 11.96 -5.29
N ASN A 132 7.79 11.12 -5.85
CA ASN A 132 7.62 9.68 -5.88
C ASN A 132 7.62 9.04 -4.49
N GLU A 133 8.41 9.57 -3.54
CA GLU A 133 8.45 9.07 -2.16
C GLU A 133 7.11 9.34 -1.48
N ALA A 134 6.53 10.53 -1.65
CA ALA A 134 5.23 10.87 -1.07
C ALA A 134 4.09 10.02 -1.65
N LEU A 135 4.08 9.80 -2.98
CA LEU A 135 3.13 8.88 -3.62
C LEU A 135 3.28 7.44 -3.07
N LEU A 136 4.52 7.00 -2.81
CA LEU A 136 4.80 5.69 -2.21
C LEU A 136 4.31 5.58 -0.77
N LEU A 137 4.52 6.60 0.06
CA LEU A 137 3.99 6.65 1.42
C LEU A 137 2.46 6.55 1.40
N LYS A 138 1.79 7.28 0.49
CA LYS A 138 0.33 7.24 0.38
C LYS A 138 -0.19 5.87 -0.05
N ARG A 139 0.51 5.20 -0.98
CA ARG A 139 0.22 3.80 -1.36
C ARG A 139 0.35 2.84 -0.17
N GLU A 140 1.42 2.99 0.60
CA GLU A 140 1.71 2.15 1.76
C GLU A 140 0.66 2.31 2.86
N TYR A 141 0.23 3.55 3.12
CA TYR A 141 -0.87 3.83 4.04
C TYR A 141 -2.14 3.06 3.67
N PHE A 142 -2.56 3.15 2.41
CA PHE A 142 -3.73 2.41 1.92
C PHE A 142 -3.51 0.89 1.97
N GLU A 143 -2.30 0.38 1.69
CA GLU A 143 -2.00 -1.05 1.85
C GLU A 143 -2.16 -1.49 3.31
N LYS A 144 -1.62 -0.72 4.27
CA LYS A 144 -1.68 -1.01 5.71
C LYS A 144 -3.12 -1.04 6.21
N ASN A 145 -3.96 -0.13 5.71
CA ASN A 145 -5.38 -0.05 6.01
C ASN A 145 -6.25 -1.00 5.16
N LYS A 146 -5.65 -1.85 4.32
CA LYS A 146 -6.32 -2.81 3.42
C LYS A 146 -7.24 -2.17 2.37
N GLU A 147 -7.06 -0.88 2.11
CA GLU A 147 -7.72 -0.14 1.03
C GLU A 147 -6.99 -0.36 -0.29
N TYR A 148 -7.03 -1.60 -0.78
CA TYR A 148 -6.19 -2.02 -1.90
C TYR A 148 -6.49 -1.25 -3.20
N ASP A 149 -7.73 -0.87 -3.47
CA ASP A 149 -8.08 -0.12 -4.69
C ASP A 149 -7.47 1.29 -4.68
N ASN A 150 -7.52 1.98 -3.53
CA ASN A 150 -6.87 3.28 -3.34
C ASN A 150 -5.34 3.15 -3.44
N SER A 151 -4.78 2.09 -2.85
CA SER A 151 -3.35 1.79 -2.98
C SER A 151 -2.96 1.57 -4.44
N ILE A 152 -3.75 0.81 -5.23
CA ILE A 152 -3.52 0.58 -6.67
C ILE A 152 -3.68 1.87 -7.49
N LEU A 153 -4.59 2.78 -7.12
CA LEU A 153 -4.69 4.08 -7.79
C LEU A 153 -3.40 4.87 -7.60
N GLU A 154 -2.94 4.96 -6.36
CA GLU A 154 -1.68 5.62 -6.08
C GLU A 154 -0.56 4.87 -6.80
N TYR A 155 -0.46 3.50 -6.74
CA TYR A 155 0.09 2.49 -7.72
C TYR A 155 0.33 2.93 -9.17
N ASN A 156 -0.68 3.57 -9.75
CA ASN A 156 -0.63 3.95 -11.14
C ASN A 156 0.15 5.26 -11.31
N LYS A 157 -0.11 6.26 -10.44
CA LYS A 157 0.51 7.60 -10.55
C LYS A 157 2.04 7.57 -10.54
N ALA A 158 2.68 6.98 -9.54
CA ALA A 158 4.14 6.85 -9.52
C ALA A 158 4.72 5.90 -10.60
N ILE A 159 3.96 4.92 -11.14
CA ILE A 159 4.43 4.10 -12.29
C ILE A 159 4.43 4.94 -13.57
N GLU A 160 3.43 5.81 -13.77
CA GLU A 160 3.43 6.76 -14.89
C GLU A 160 4.66 7.69 -14.87
N ARG A 161 5.27 7.88 -13.69
CA ARG A 161 6.49 8.69 -13.52
C ARG A 161 7.78 7.87 -13.65
N ASN A 162 7.82 6.70 -13.04
CA ASN A 162 8.97 5.80 -13.11
C ASN A 162 8.55 4.41 -13.63
N ASN A 163 8.38 4.34 -14.94
CA ASN A 163 7.92 3.13 -15.63
C ASN A 163 8.98 2.02 -15.74
N HIS A 164 10.18 2.22 -15.18
CA HIS A 164 11.22 1.18 -15.12
C HIS A 164 11.45 0.66 -13.70
N ASP A 165 10.74 1.19 -12.70
CA ASP A 165 10.88 0.77 -11.31
C ASP A 165 10.17 -0.56 -11.04
N ILE A 166 10.97 -1.62 -11.02
CA ILE A 166 10.51 -3.01 -10.82
C ILE A 166 9.72 -3.15 -9.51
N ASP A 167 10.11 -2.45 -8.45
CA ASP A 167 9.46 -2.59 -7.15
C ASP A 167 8.04 -2.01 -7.18
N LEU A 168 7.80 -0.95 -7.95
CA LEU A 168 6.45 -0.40 -8.15
C LEU A 168 5.54 -1.39 -8.85
N TYR A 169 6.00 -1.97 -9.96
CA TYR A 169 5.23 -3.00 -10.70
C TYR A 169 4.98 -4.21 -9.81
N LYS A 170 5.97 -4.65 -9.04
CA LYS A 170 5.85 -5.83 -8.18
C LYS A 170 4.81 -5.61 -7.10
N LYS A 171 4.84 -4.46 -6.43
CA LYS A 171 3.85 -4.08 -5.41
C LYS A 171 2.44 -3.97 -5.99
N ARG A 172 2.28 -3.29 -7.14
CA ARG A 172 0.99 -3.20 -7.82
C ARG A 172 0.48 -4.58 -8.24
N ALA A 173 1.33 -5.43 -8.79
CA ALA A 173 0.97 -6.80 -9.18
C ALA A 173 0.47 -7.64 -7.99
N GLU A 174 1.11 -7.50 -6.83
CA GLU A 174 0.69 -8.18 -5.60
C GLU A 174 -0.67 -7.70 -5.10
N LEU A 175 -0.93 -6.40 -5.16
CA LEU A 175 -2.22 -5.81 -4.79
C LEU A 175 -3.33 -6.22 -5.78
N LEU A 176 -3.06 -6.14 -7.09
CA LEU A 176 -3.95 -6.60 -8.16
C LEU A 176 -4.31 -8.08 -7.99
N PHE A 177 -3.33 -8.90 -7.60
CA PHE A 177 -3.57 -10.30 -7.28
C PHE A 177 -4.51 -10.46 -6.07
N ARG A 178 -4.35 -9.66 -5.01
CA ARG A 178 -5.23 -9.70 -3.81
C ARG A 178 -6.66 -9.30 -4.15
N VAL A 179 -6.87 -8.28 -4.98
CA VAL A 179 -8.21 -7.87 -5.45
C VAL A 179 -8.75 -8.78 -6.58
N LYS A 180 -8.02 -9.84 -6.93
CA LYS A 180 -8.38 -10.85 -7.95
C LYS A 180 -8.43 -10.32 -9.38
N ASP A 181 -7.83 -9.16 -9.63
CA ASP A 181 -7.53 -8.70 -10.99
C ASP A 181 -6.25 -9.37 -11.49
N PHE A 182 -6.42 -10.64 -11.84
CA PHE A 182 -5.32 -11.48 -12.31
C PHE A 182 -4.80 -11.07 -13.68
N LYS A 183 -5.59 -10.36 -14.49
CA LYS A 183 -5.18 -9.94 -15.83
C LYS A 183 -4.18 -8.80 -15.75
N GLU A 184 -4.50 -7.76 -14.98
CA GLU A 184 -3.56 -6.64 -14.80
C GLU A 184 -2.36 -7.07 -13.94
N SER A 185 -2.56 -7.92 -12.91
CA SER A 185 -1.45 -8.51 -12.14
C SER A 185 -0.48 -9.28 -13.05
N LEU A 186 -1.00 -10.05 -14.01
CA LEU A 186 -0.16 -10.78 -14.98
C LEU A 186 0.66 -9.83 -15.84
N LYS A 187 0.06 -8.74 -16.35
CA LYS A 187 0.75 -7.76 -17.18
C LYS A 187 1.93 -7.13 -16.44
N ASP A 188 1.76 -6.81 -15.16
CA ASP A 188 2.84 -6.24 -14.35
C ASP A 188 3.98 -7.22 -14.14
N TYR A 189 3.69 -8.48 -13.80
CA TYR A 189 4.74 -9.50 -13.68
C TYR A 189 5.42 -9.80 -15.01
N GLU A 190 4.68 -9.81 -16.13
CA GLU A 190 5.26 -9.95 -17.47
C GLU A 190 6.14 -8.75 -17.85
N HIS A 191 5.80 -7.54 -17.40
CA HIS A 191 6.67 -6.38 -17.53
C HIS A 191 7.98 -6.58 -16.78
N ILE A 192 7.92 -7.01 -15.52
CA ILE A 192 9.11 -7.31 -14.70
C ILE A 192 9.95 -8.40 -15.36
N SER A 193 9.33 -9.47 -15.87
CA SER A 193 10.04 -10.58 -16.53
C SER A 193 10.76 -10.18 -17.82
N LYS A 194 10.37 -9.07 -18.47
CA LYS A 194 11.14 -8.54 -19.62
C LYS A 194 12.44 -7.88 -19.19
N ILE A 195 12.46 -7.31 -17.99
CA ILE A 195 13.63 -6.63 -17.40
C ILE A 195 14.53 -7.66 -16.70
N GLU A 196 13.93 -8.61 -15.97
CA GLU A 196 14.61 -9.67 -15.23
C GLU A 196 14.19 -11.07 -15.75
N PRO A 197 14.65 -11.50 -16.93
CA PRO A 197 14.20 -12.74 -17.56
C PRO A 197 14.58 -14.01 -16.79
N GLU A 198 15.64 -13.96 -15.97
CA GLU A 198 16.13 -15.10 -15.20
C GLU A 198 15.58 -15.14 -13.77
N ASN A 199 14.69 -14.21 -13.38
CA ASN A 199 14.12 -14.19 -12.05
C ASN A 199 13.06 -15.29 -11.87
N ILE A 200 13.50 -16.43 -11.36
CA ILE A 200 12.68 -17.63 -11.10
C ILE A 200 11.46 -17.30 -10.23
N SER A 201 11.58 -16.37 -9.27
CA SER A 201 10.45 -15.98 -8.40
C SER A 201 9.33 -15.34 -9.21
N ILE A 202 9.66 -14.43 -10.14
CA ILE A 202 8.71 -13.76 -11.03
C ILE A 202 8.09 -14.76 -12.00
N LEU A 203 8.90 -15.64 -12.61
CA LEU A 203 8.40 -16.68 -13.52
C LEU A 203 7.39 -17.61 -12.83
N LYS A 204 7.64 -18.01 -11.59
CA LYS A 204 6.69 -18.81 -10.78
C LYS A 204 5.38 -18.05 -10.51
N LYS A 205 5.44 -16.73 -10.28
CA LYS A 205 4.25 -15.89 -10.11
C LYS A 205 3.43 -15.83 -11.40
N ILE A 206 4.07 -15.61 -12.54
CA ILE A 206 3.44 -15.62 -13.87
C ILE A 206 2.74 -16.95 -14.14
N GLU A 207 3.44 -18.08 -13.96
CA GLU A 207 2.88 -19.41 -14.20
C GLU A 207 1.65 -19.66 -13.31
N LYS A 208 1.75 -19.32 -12.03
CA LYS A 208 0.63 -19.43 -11.08
C LYS A 208 -0.58 -18.61 -11.54
N ILE A 209 -0.36 -17.35 -11.95
CA ILE A 209 -1.44 -16.47 -12.40
C ILE A 209 -2.06 -16.99 -13.70
N LYS A 210 -1.25 -17.42 -14.67
CA LYS A 210 -1.73 -18.04 -15.92
C LYS A 210 -2.60 -19.26 -15.66
N LYS A 211 -2.17 -20.14 -14.74
CA LYS A 211 -2.97 -21.29 -14.31
C LYS A 211 -4.32 -20.87 -13.73
N ILE A 212 -4.34 -19.87 -12.85
CA ILE A 212 -5.60 -19.37 -12.26
C ILE A 212 -6.52 -18.78 -13.33
N ILE A 213 -5.99 -18.01 -14.28
CA ILE A 213 -6.77 -17.46 -15.39
C ILE A 213 -7.35 -18.59 -16.25
N GLN A 214 -6.53 -19.59 -16.60
CA GLN A 214 -6.97 -20.75 -17.38
C GLN A 214 -8.06 -21.55 -16.66
N GLU A 215 -7.89 -21.83 -15.36
CA GLU A 215 -8.90 -22.53 -14.56
C GLU A 215 -10.22 -21.76 -14.49
N ARG A 216 -10.17 -20.43 -14.34
CA ARG A 216 -11.37 -19.58 -14.40
C ARG A 216 -12.05 -19.64 -15.76
N HIS A 217 -11.28 -19.55 -16.83
CA HIS A 217 -11.78 -19.64 -18.19
C HIS A 217 -12.45 -20.99 -18.45
N ASN A 218 -11.81 -22.09 -18.05
CA ASN A 218 -12.35 -23.44 -18.20
C ASN A 218 -13.63 -23.65 -17.39
N ARG A 219 -13.71 -23.12 -16.17
CA ARG A 219 -14.96 -23.13 -15.37
C ARG A 219 -16.09 -22.38 -16.05
N LEU A 220 -15.80 -21.23 -16.67
CA LEU A 220 -16.80 -20.45 -17.40
C LEU A 220 -17.31 -21.21 -18.64
N ILE A 221 -16.41 -21.78 -19.45
CA ILE A 221 -16.79 -22.62 -20.59
C ILE A 221 -17.66 -23.78 -20.13
N PHE A 222 -17.24 -24.50 -19.10
CA PHE A 222 -17.98 -25.65 -18.60
C PHE A 222 -19.38 -25.25 -18.10
N ALA A 223 -19.51 -24.13 -17.38
CA ALA A 223 -20.81 -23.61 -16.97
C ALA A 223 -21.70 -23.26 -18.17
N LEU A 224 -21.15 -22.63 -19.22
CA LEU A 224 -21.88 -22.34 -20.46
C LEU A 224 -22.34 -23.62 -21.16
N VAL A 225 -21.49 -24.63 -21.27
CA VAL A 225 -21.86 -25.93 -21.85
C VAL A 225 -23.00 -26.58 -21.07
N LEU A 226 -22.96 -26.54 -19.74
CA LEU A 226 -24.03 -27.10 -18.90
C LEU A 226 -25.37 -26.35 -19.12
N ILE A 227 -25.32 -25.02 -19.23
CA ILE A 227 -26.49 -24.20 -19.54
C ILE A 227 -27.08 -24.58 -20.90
N VAL A 228 -26.25 -24.78 -21.93
CA VAL A 228 -26.69 -25.19 -23.27
C VAL A 228 -27.30 -26.59 -23.26
N ILE A 229 -26.67 -27.56 -22.61
CA ILE A 229 -27.20 -28.93 -22.47
C ILE A 229 -28.57 -28.90 -21.79
N TYR A 230 -28.70 -28.10 -20.72
CA TYR A 230 -29.95 -27.95 -20.01
C TYR A 230 -31.05 -27.31 -20.88
N ALA A 231 -30.71 -26.26 -21.64
CA ALA A 231 -31.65 -25.63 -22.56
C ALA A 231 -32.15 -26.61 -23.63
N LEU A 232 -31.25 -27.41 -24.22
CA LEU A 232 -31.61 -28.45 -25.20
C LEU A 232 -32.51 -29.53 -24.59
N TYR A 233 -32.18 -30.00 -23.38
CA TYR A 233 -33.01 -30.97 -22.65
C TYR A 233 -34.42 -30.43 -22.37
N PHE A 234 -34.51 -29.18 -21.91
CA PHE A 234 -35.78 -28.53 -21.64
C PHE A 234 -36.66 -28.45 -22.90
N LEU A 235 -36.07 -28.05 -24.03
CA LEU A 235 -36.77 -28.02 -25.33
C LEU A 235 -37.24 -29.40 -25.75
N LEU A 236 -36.37 -30.42 -25.66
CA LEU A 236 -36.71 -31.80 -26.00
C LEU A 236 -37.85 -32.33 -25.11
N SER A 237 -37.81 -32.04 -23.82
CA SER A 237 -38.84 -32.43 -22.86
C SER A 237 -40.20 -31.81 -23.19
N GLN A 238 -40.26 -30.49 -23.39
CA GLN A 238 -41.51 -29.77 -23.64
C GLN A 238 -42.11 -30.04 -25.01
N PHE A 239 -41.29 -30.06 -26.06
CA PHE A 239 -41.79 -30.08 -27.43
C PHE A 239 -41.79 -31.45 -28.09
N VAL A 240 -41.03 -32.43 -27.56
CA VAL A 240 -40.95 -33.77 -28.16
C VAL A 240 -41.51 -34.82 -27.21
N LEU A 241 -40.94 -34.97 -26.02
CA LEU A 241 -41.30 -36.06 -25.11
C LEU A 241 -42.71 -35.92 -24.56
N LYS A 242 -43.07 -34.73 -24.06
CA LYS A 242 -44.39 -34.49 -23.44
C LYS A 242 -45.56 -34.74 -24.41
N PRO A 243 -45.56 -34.22 -25.66
CA PRO A 243 -46.63 -34.54 -26.62
C PRO A 243 -46.73 -36.03 -26.96
N ILE A 244 -45.60 -36.72 -27.12
CA ILE A 244 -45.58 -38.16 -27.43
C ILE A 244 -46.19 -38.98 -26.29
N VAL A 245 -45.79 -38.70 -25.05
CA VAL A 245 -46.30 -39.40 -23.86
C VAL A 245 -47.80 -39.17 -23.70
N LEU A 246 -48.25 -37.92 -23.82
CA LEU A 246 -49.68 -37.58 -23.77
C LEU A 246 -50.48 -38.33 -24.84
N LYS A 247 -50.05 -38.28 -26.10
CA LYS A 247 -50.73 -38.98 -27.20
C LYS A 247 -50.78 -40.50 -26.99
N LYS A 248 -49.70 -41.09 -26.46
CA LYS A 248 -49.67 -42.53 -26.16
C LYS A 248 -50.61 -42.89 -25.01
N ALA A 249 -50.68 -42.06 -23.97
CA ALA A 249 -51.61 -42.26 -22.86
C ALA A 249 -53.08 -42.14 -23.31
N GLU A 250 -53.41 -41.12 -24.12
CA GLU A 250 -54.74 -40.96 -24.73
C GLU A 250 -55.15 -42.21 -25.51
N ASN A 251 -54.23 -42.77 -26.30
CA ASN A 251 -54.49 -43.97 -27.11
C ASN A 251 -54.67 -45.27 -26.28
N GLN A 252 -54.00 -45.39 -25.13
CA GLN A 252 -54.04 -46.63 -24.33
C GLN A 252 -55.16 -46.66 -23.30
N ILE A 253 -55.48 -45.51 -22.70
CA ILE A 253 -56.36 -45.43 -21.52
C ILE A 253 -57.67 -44.70 -21.85
N GLY A 254 -57.70 -43.88 -22.92
CA GLY A 254 -58.84 -43.06 -23.30
C GLY A 254 -58.99 -41.78 -22.45
N GLY A 255 -59.58 -40.74 -23.04
CA GLY A 255 -59.75 -39.41 -22.42
C GLY A 255 -58.56 -38.46 -22.64
N LYS A 256 -58.78 -37.15 -22.48
CA LYS A 256 -57.73 -36.12 -22.61
C LYS A 256 -56.89 -36.04 -21.33
N PHE A 257 -55.58 -36.18 -21.46
CA PHE A 257 -54.65 -36.06 -20.33
C PHE A 257 -54.02 -34.66 -20.27
N ILE A 258 -53.93 -34.08 -19.07
CA ILE A 258 -53.21 -32.84 -18.81
C ILE A 258 -52.17 -33.12 -17.72
N VAL A 259 -50.89 -33.07 -18.07
CA VAL A 259 -49.80 -33.18 -17.09
C VAL A 259 -49.65 -31.82 -16.39
N SER A 260 -50.05 -31.77 -15.11
CA SER A 260 -50.09 -30.51 -14.33
C SER A 260 -48.71 -30.05 -13.87
N LYS A 261 -47.75 -30.96 -13.64
CA LYS A 261 -46.34 -30.68 -13.34
C LYS A 261 -45.45 -31.81 -13.86
N ASP A 262 -44.35 -31.47 -14.54
CA ASP A 262 -43.37 -32.43 -15.04
C ASP A 262 -42.26 -32.63 -13.98
N PRO A 263 -42.26 -33.71 -13.18
CA PRO A 263 -41.26 -33.91 -12.14
C PRO A 263 -39.84 -34.11 -12.71
N LEU A 264 -39.74 -34.64 -13.93
CA LEU A 264 -38.47 -34.81 -14.66
C LEU A 264 -37.76 -33.47 -14.96
N ILE A 265 -38.53 -32.42 -15.22
CA ILE A 265 -37.98 -31.07 -15.47
C ILE A 265 -37.47 -30.43 -14.17
N LEU A 266 -38.05 -30.78 -13.03
CA LEU A 266 -37.68 -30.22 -11.72
C LEU A 266 -36.47 -30.91 -11.09
N ILE A 267 -36.33 -32.23 -11.23
CA ILE A 267 -35.35 -33.02 -10.46
C ILE A 267 -33.99 -33.10 -11.17
N LEU A 268 -33.98 -33.21 -12.49
CA LEU A 268 -32.74 -33.40 -13.25
C LEU A 268 -31.76 -32.20 -13.19
N PRO A 269 -32.19 -30.92 -13.26
CA PRO A 269 -31.27 -29.80 -13.07
C PRO A 269 -30.63 -29.77 -11.69
N ILE A 270 -31.36 -30.20 -10.66
CA ILE A 270 -30.84 -30.28 -9.29
C ILE A 270 -29.75 -31.36 -9.21
N ILE A 271 -29.95 -32.51 -9.86
CA ILE A 271 -28.94 -33.58 -9.94
C ILE A 271 -27.69 -33.11 -10.69
N PHE A 272 -27.83 -32.46 -11.85
CA PHE A 272 -26.69 -31.92 -12.60
C PHE A 272 -25.95 -30.82 -11.83
N LEU A 273 -26.67 -29.96 -11.12
CA LEU A 273 -26.06 -28.95 -10.25
C LEU A 273 -25.29 -29.59 -9.08
N ILE A 274 -25.83 -30.64 -8.46
CA ILE A 274 -25.16 -31.39 -7.40
C ILE A 274 -23.90 -32.07 -7.95
N ILE A 275 -23.99 -32.73 -9.11
CA ILE A 275 -22.83 -33.35 -9.77
C ILE A 275 -21.77 -32.29 -10.08
N PHE A 276 -22.17 -31.12 -10.60
CA PHE A 276 -21.27 -29.99 -10.86
C PHE A 276 -20.56 -29.54 -9.58
N LEU A 277 -21.31 -29.29 -8.50
CA LEU A 277 -20.76 -28.84 -7.22
C LEU A 277 -19.78 -29.88 -6.64
N VAL A 278 -20.10 -31.17 -6.74
CA VAL A 278 -19.25 -32.27 -6.28
C VAL A 278 -17.97 -32.38 -7.12
N LEU A 279 -18.07 -32.30 -8.45
CA LEU A 279 -16.91 -32.37 -9.35
C LEU A 279 -16.01 -31.13 -9.21
N ASN A 280 -16.60 -29.95 -9.04
CA ASN A 280 -15.89 -28.69 -8.82
C ASN A 280 -15.15 -28.69 -7.47
N ASN A 281 -15.80 -29.12 -6.38
CA ASN A 281 -15.16 -29.23 -5.07
C ASN A 281 -14.01 -30.23 -5.05
N LYS A 282 -14.07 -31.28 -5.86
CA LYS A 282 -13.01 -32.29 -5.97
C LYS A 282 -11.91 -31.92 -6.97
N GLY A 283 -12.00 -30.78 -7.67
CA GLY A 283 -11.03 -30.40 -8.70
C GLY A 283 -10.99 -31.36 -9.90
N LEU A 284 -12.06 -32.13 -10.11
CA LEU A 284 -12.16 -33.17 -11.15
C LEU A 284 -12.73 -32.65 -12.46
N ILE A 285 -13.09 -31.37 -12.54
CA ILE A 285 -13.42 -30.73 -13.82
C ILE A 285 -12.09 -30.58 -14.58
N PRO A 286 -11.90 -31.30 -15.70
CA PRO A 286 -10.62 -31.33 -16.39
C PRO A 286 -10.21 -29.95 -16.85
N ASN A 287 -8.89 -29.68 -16.81
CA ASN A 287 -8.31 -28.62 -17.62
C ASN A 287 -8.40 -29.05 -19.08
N PHE A 288 -9.53 -28.77 -19.73
CA PHE A 288 -9.65 -28.85 -21.18
C PHE A 288 -8.77 -27.77 -21.84
#